data_AF-A0A5R9E3A2-F1
#
_entry.id   AF-A0A5R9E3A2-F1
#
_cell.length_a   1.000
_cell.length_b   1.000
_cell.length_c   1.000
_cell.angle_alpha   90.00
_cell.angle_beta   90.00
_cell.angle_gamma   90.00
#
_symmetry.space_group_name_H-M   'P 1'
#
loop_
_entity.id
_entity.type
_entity.pdbx_description
1 polymer ?
#
loop_
_entity_poly.entity_id
_entity_poly.type
_entity_poly.pdbx_seq_one_letter_code
_entity_poly.pdbx_strand_id
1 'polypeptide(L)' 'MKQDNTGEQQPESRQRPVQLFTGSERPFDPEDLVMASGRECTPENVARARKEIAEKGAAALERYLP' A
#
# COMPACT_ATOMS: atom_id res chain seq x y z
N MET A 1 22.20 -44.35 -2.38
CA MET A 1 21.60 -44.42 -1.02
C MET A 1 21.65 -43.02 -0.43
N LYS A 2 20.48 -42.48 -0.03
CA LYS A 2 20.26 -41.29 0.81
C LYS A 2 20.61 -39.95 0.13
N GLN A 3 19.79 -38.90 0.12
CA GLN A 3 18.50 -38.60 0.74
C GLN A 3 17.95 -37.35 0.04
N ASP A 4 16.66 -37.37 -0.24
CA ASP A 4 15.84 -36.21 -0.55
C ASP A 4 15.89 -35.20 0.59
N ASN A 5 15.95 -33.91 0.28
CA ASN A 5 15.59 -32.85 1.23
C ASN A 5 14.77 -31.79 0.50
N THR A 6 13.50 -32.13 0.36
CA THR A 6 12.37 -31.22 0.19
C THR A 6 12.35 -30.27 1.38
N GLY A 7 12.96 -29.11 1.23
CA GLY A 7 12.74 -27.98 2.12
C GLY A 7 11.56 -27.18 1.60
N GLU A 8 10.34 -27.58 1.98
CA GLU A 8 9.16 -26.72 1.89
C GLU A 8 9.46 -25.43 2.67
N GLN A 9 9.80 -24.37 1.93
CA GLN A 9 9.93 -23.04 2.47
C GLN A 9 8.53 -22.57 2.85
N GLN A 10 8.15 -22.82 4.11
CA GLN A 10 6.94 -22.28 4.71
C GLN A 10 6.89 -20.77 4.44
N PRO A 11 5.75 -20.21 4.01
CA PRO A 11 5.66 -18.79 3.72
C PRO A 11 5.85 -18.07 5.04
N GLU A 12 6.96 -17.35 5.16
CA GLU A 12 7.26 -16.48 6.28
C GLU A 12 6.02 -15.64 6.52
N SER A 13 5.40 -15.88 7.69
CA SER A 13 4.25 -15.15 8.16
C SER A 13 4.56 -13.68 7.98
N ARG A 14 3.90 -13.01 7.02
CA ARG A 14 3.97 -11.56 6.82
C ARG A 14 3.74 -10.95 8.19
N GLN A 15 4.83 -10.51 8.83
CA GLN A 15 4.79 -9.96 10.17
C GLN A 15 3.90 -8.72 10.07
N ARG A 16 2.65 -8.83 10.53
CA ARG A 16 1.76 -7.68 10.57
C ARG A 16 2.41 -6.70 11.55
N PRO A 17 2.66 -5.44 11.16
CA PRO A 17 3.28 -4.48 12.05
C PRO A 17 2.45 -4.41 13.34
N VAL A 18 3.13 -4.57 14.48
CA VAL A 18 2.54 -4.60 15.83
C VAL A 18 1.98 -3.23 16.22
N GLN A 19 2.33 -2.20 15.47
CA GLN A 19 1.93 -0.82 15.73
C GLN A 19 0.62 -0.51 14.99
N LEU A 20 -0.44 -0.30 15.78
CA LEU A 20 -1.72 0.19 15.28
C LEU A 20 -1.62 1.70 15.06
N PHE A 21 -2.05 2.16 13.88
CA PHE A 21 -2.08 3.57 13.53
C PHE A 21 -3.52 4.06 13.49
N THR A 22 -3.79 5.18 14.14
CA THR A 22 -4.99 5.98 13.89
C THR A 22 -4.72 6.72 12.56
N GLY A 23 -5.58 6.54 11.57
CA GLY A 23 -5.30 6.81 10.14
C GLY A 23 -4.99 8.25 9.71
N SER A 24 -4.66 9.15 10.64
CA SER A 24 -4.40 10.57 10.38
C SER A 24 -2.94 10.98 10.57
N GLU A 25 -2.10 10.13 11.17
CA GLU A 25 -0.74 10.50 11.59
C GLU A 25 0.35 10.22 10.54
N ARG A 26 0.02 9.54 9.43
CA ARG A 26 0.96 9.18 8.37
C ARG A 26 0.60 9.86 7.04
N PRO A 27 1.61 10.19 6.21
CA PRO A 27 1.37 10.43 4.79
C PRO A 27 0.65 9.21 4.20
N PHE A 28 -0.43 9.42 3.47
CA PHE A 28 -1.12 8.34 2.76
C PHE A 28 -0.29 7.88 1.55
N ASP A 29 -0.44 6.61 1.21
CA ASP A 29 0.27 6.02 0.08
C ASP A 29 -0.46 6.33 -1.24
N PRO A 30 0.22 6.29 -2.40
CA PRO A 30 -0.44 6.46 -3.70
C PRO A 30 -1.64 5.54 -3.91
N GLU A 31 -1.57 4.31 -3.41
CA GLU A 31 -2.63 3.32 -3.44
C GLU A 31 -3.88 3.81 -2.66
N ASP A 32 -3.69 4.47 -1.52
CA ASP A 32 -4.80 5.03 -0.73
C ASP A 32 -5.55 6.11 -1.52
N LEU A 33 -4.81 6.97 -2.24
CA LEU A 33 -5.40 7.99 -3.09
C LEU A 33 -6.17 7.38 -4.27
N VAL A 34 -5.67 6.28 -4.85
CA VAL A 34 -6.38 5.54 -5.90
C VAL A 34 -7.69 4.98 -5.37
N MET A 35 -7.66 4.34 -4.20
CA MET A 35 -8.82 3.75 -3.53
C MET A 35 -9.84 4.84 -3.15
N ALA A 36 -9.40 5.96 -2.57
CA ALA A 36 -10.25 7.10 -2.25
C ALA A 36 -10.92 7.69 -3.50
N SER A 37 -10.25 7.65 -4.65
CA SER A 37 -10.83 8.07 -5.93
C SER A 37 -11.81 7.07 -6.56
N GLY A 38 -12.02 5.90 -5.94
CA GLY A 38 -12.92 4.85 -6.41
C GLY A 38 -12.39 4.08 -7.64
N ARG A 39 -11.07 4.04 -7.82
CA ARG A 39 -10.43 3.37 -8.96
C ARG A 39 -9.70 2.12 -8.50
N GLU A 40 -9.48 1.20 -9.43
CA GLU A 40 -8.68 -0.01 -9.21
C GLU A 40 -7.19 0.35 -9.06
N CYS A 41 -6.47 -0.36 -8.18
CA CYS A 41 -5.04 -0.16 -7.89
C CYS A 41 -4.13 -0.75 -8.99
N THR A 42 -4.32 -0.29 -10.23
CA THR A 42 -3.43 -0.64 -11.34
C THR A 42 -2.12 0.16 -11.27
N PRO A 43 -1.00 -0.35 -11.83
CA PRO A 43 0.29 0.35 -11.83
C PRO A 43 0.22 1.77 -12.43
N GLU A 44 -0.61 1.95 -13.46
CA GLU A 44 -0.85 3.25 -14.09
C GLU A 44 -1.54 4.23 -13.14
N ASN A 45 -2.60 3.79 -12.44
CA ASN A 45 -3.32 4.61 -11.50
C ASN A 45 -2.45 5.01 -10.32
N VAL A 46 -1.62 4.08 -9.83
CA VAL A 46 -0.63 4.31 -8.77
C VAL A 46 0.43 5.32 -9.19
N ALA A 47 0.95 5.22 -10.42
CA ALA A 47 1.92 6.18 -10.94
C ALA A 47 1.35 7.60 -11.02
N ARG A 48 0.09 7.73 -11.45
CA ARG A 48 -0.62 9.02 -11.44
C ARG A 48 -0.82 9.55 -10.02
N ALA A 49 -1.25 8.70 -9.10
CA ALA A 49 -1.44 9.08 -7.70
C ALA A 49 -0.12 9.53 -7.04
N ARG A 50 1.00 8.87 -7.34
CA ARG A 50 2.32 9.28 -6.88
C ARG A 50 2.69 10.68 -7.36
N LYS A 51 2.41 10.99 -8.63
CA LYS A 51 2.62 12.35 -9.16
C LYS A 51 1.73 13.37 -8.46
N GLU A 52 0.47 13.03 -8.23
CA GLU A 52 -0.48 13.90 -7.56
C GLU A 52 -0.10 14.20 -6.10
N ILE A 53 0.39 13.20 -5.37
CA ILE A 53 0.95 13.37 -4.02
C ILE A 53 2.19 14.25 -4.04
N ALA A 54 3.09 14.06 -5.02
CA ALA A 54 4.29 14.90 -5.14
C ALA A 54 3.95 16.37 -5.42
N GLU A 55 2.86 16.63 -6.16
CA GLU A 55 2.43 17.98 -6.51
C GLU A 55 1.58 18.66 -5.42
N LYS A 56 0.69 17.92 -4.77
CA LYS A 56 -0.34 18.48 -3.86
C LYS A 56 -0.15 18.09 -2.39
N GLY A 57 0.72 17.12 -2.10
CA GLY A 57 0.91 16.59 -0.76
C GLY A 57 -0.40 16.09 -0.14
N ALA A 58 -0.62 16.43 1.14
CA ALA A 58 -1.78 16.00 1.90
C ALA A 58 -3.13 16.40 1.26
N ALA A 59 -3.15 17.52 0.54
CA ALA A 59 -4.35 18.06 -0.09
C ALA A 59 -4.89 17.22 -1.26
N ALA A 60 -4.11 16.26 -1.80
CA ALA A 60 -4.62 15.37 -2.84
C ALA A 60 -5.79 14.49 -2.33
N LEU A 61 -5.77 14.11 -1.05
CA LEU A 61 -6.77 13.24 -0.44
C LEU A 61 -8.03 14.00 -0.01
N GLU A 62 -7.88 15.28 0.38
CA GLU A 62 -8.98 16.14 0.86
C GLU A 62 -10.14 16.26 -0.15
N ARG A 63 -9.87 16.12 -1.46
CA ARG A 63 -10.91 16.14 -2.50
C ARG A 63 -11.86 14.93 -2.41
N TYR A 64 -11.38 13.83 -1.86
CA TYR A 64 -12.07 12.53 -1.88
C TYR A 64 -12.63 12.15 -0.50
N LEU A 65 -12.26 12.89 0.55
CA LEU A 65 -12.80 12.74 1.88
C LEU A 65 -14.00 13.68 2.08
N PRO A 66 -15.12 13.19 2.65
CA PRO A 66 -16.32 14.00 2.91
C PRO A 66 -16.13 15.02 4.05
#